data_AF-A0A7J9KXH6-F1
#
_entry.id   AF-A0A7J9KXH6-F1
#
_cell.length_a   1.000
_cell.length_b   1.000
_cell.length_c   1.000
_cell.angle_alpha   90.00
_cell.angle_beta   90.00
_cell.angle_gamma   90.00
#
_symmetry.space_group_name_H-M   'P 1'
#
loop_
_entity.id
_entity.type
_entity.pdbx_description
1 polymer ?
#
loop_
_entity_poly.entity_id
_entity_poly.type
_entity_poly.pdbx_seq_one_letter_code
_entity_poly.pdbx_strand_id
1 'polypeptide(L)'
;MEIMGDSKTVIKKCQSFNTDRSIIGAIIRDIRNRKDKYQEITFSFIPKAKNIYAHTIATEALKRSESFYLEEGIPEMIRRELERRGLKPPD
;
A
#
# COMPACT_ATOMS: atom_id res chain seq x y z
N MET A 1 12.27 -8.74 -1.50
CA MET A 1 11.10 -8.10 -0.87
C MET A 1 9.97 -8.04 -1.88
N GLU A 2 8.76 -8.45 -1.53
CA GLU A 2 7.60 -8.37 -2.43
C GLU A 2 6.60 -7.32 -1.92
N ILE A 3 6.17 -6.41 -2.81
CA ILE A 3 5.14 -5.41 -2.52
C ILE A 3 3.90 -5.74 -3.34
N MET A 4 2.79 -5.99 -2.65
CA MET A 4 1.52 -6.35 -3.28
C MET A 4 0.55 -5.16 -3.28
N GLY A 5 -0.28 -5.05 -4.33
CA GLY A 5 -1.34 -4.05 -4.38
C GLY A 5 -2.42 -4.36 -5.41
N ASP A 6 -3.59 -3.77 -5.24
CA ASP A 6 -4.76 -3.97 -6.11
C ASP A 6 -4.96 -2.88 -7.18
N SER A 7 -4.07 -1.88 -7.22
CA SER A 7 -4.05 -0.88 -8.30
C SER A 7 -3.09 -1.30 -9.42
N LYS A 8 -3.63 -1.88 -10.50
CA LYS A 8 -2.84 -2.25 -11.69
C LYS A 8 -2.03 -1.06 -12.23
N THR A 9 -2.61 0.14 -12.20
CA THR A 9 -1.98 1.36 -12.68
C THR A 9 -0.74 1.70 -11.86
N VAL A 10 -0.85 1.66 -10.52
CA VAL A 10 0.29 1.96 -9.63
C VAL A 10 1.36 0.89 -9.75
N ILE A 11 1.00 -0.39 -9.74
CA ILE A 11 1.95 -1.51 -9.90
C ILE A 11 2.76 -1.36 -11.20
N LYS A 12 2.08 -1.11 -12.34
CA LYS A 12 2.77 -0.90 -13.63
C LYS A 12 3.68 0.32 -13.63
N LYS A 13 3.28 1.42 -12.97
CA LYS A 13 4.10 2.63 -12.85
C LYS A 13 5.37 2.38 -12.03
N CYS A 14 5.27 1.63 -10.93
CA CYS A 14 6.44 1.25 -10.13
C CYS A 14 7.39 0.30 -10.87
N GLN A 15 6.86 -0.55 -11.76
CA GLN A 15 7.65 -1.45 -12.61
C GLN A 15 8.28 -0.75 -13.82
N SER A 16 7.80 0.45 -14.20
CA SER A 16 8.27 1.18 -15.37
C SER A 16 9.46 2.08 -15.07
N PHE A 17 10.41 2.13 -16.00
CA PHE A 17 11.54 3.07 -15.96
C PHE A 17 11.21 4.44 -16.57
N ASN A 18 10.04 4.59 -17.19
CA ASN A 18 9.64 5.85 -17.83
C ASN A 18 9.35 6.93 -16.78
N THR A 19 9.56 8.19 -17.14
CA THR A 19 9.18 9.31 -16.27
C THR A 19 7.67 9.36 -16.13
N ASP A 20 7.17 9.25 -14.90
CA ASP A 20 5.74 9.35 -14.61
C ASP A 20 5.30 10.81 -14.53
N ARG A 21 4.43 11.24 -15.45
CA ARG A 21 3.90 12.61 -15.53
C ARG A 21 2.51 12.78 -14.90
N SER A 22 2.03 11.78 -14.16
CA SER A 22 0.75 11.88 -13.45
C SER A 22 0.87 12.66 -12.15
N ILE A 23 -0.28 12.97 -11.54
CA ILE A 23 -0.37 13.66 -10.24
C ILE A 23 0.41 12.91 -9.14
N ILE A 24 0.51 11.58 -9.23
CA ILE A 24 1.27 10.75 -8.27
C ILE A 24 2.74 10.53 -8.69
N GLY A 25 3.22 11.21 -9.75
CA GLY A 25 4.53 10.95 -10.34
C GLY A 25 5.71 11.15 -9.37
N ALA A 26 5.59 12.12 -8.45
CA ALA A 26 6.57 12.32 -7.39
C ALA A 26 6.69 11.10 -6.47
N ILE A 27 5.55 10.51 -6.06
CA ILE A 27 5.50 9.30 -5.23
C ILE A 27 6.14 8.12 -5.95
N ILE A 28 5.82 7.93 -7.25
CA ILE A 28 6.40 6.86 -8.07
C ILE A 28 7.92 7.02 -8.21
N ARG A 29 8.42 8.25 -8.37
CA ARG A 29 9.86 8.53 -8.42
C ARG A 29 10.54 8.18 -7.10
N ASP A 30 9.95 8.56 -5.98
CA ASP A 30 10.53 8.29 -4.66
C ASP A 30 10.58 6.79 -4.35
N ILE A 31 9.53 6.03 -4.71
CA ILE A 31 9.52 4.55 -4.59
C ILE A 31 10.66 3.95 -5.40
N ARG A 32 10.86 4.38 -6.65
CA ARG A 32 11.93 3.86 -7.51
C ARG A 32 13.32 4.23 -7.00
N ASN A 33 13.51 5.44 -6.49
CA ASN A 33 14.80 5.85 -5.91
C ASN A 33 15.13 5.08 -4.62
N ARG A 34 14.12 4.57 -3.90
CA ARG A 34 14.30 3.75 -2.70
C ARG A 34 14.51 2.27 -3.03
N LYS A 35 14.12 1.82 -4.23
CA LYS A 35 14.28 0.42 -4.67
C LYS A 35 15.74 -0.04 -4.61
N ASP A 36 16.69 0.81 -4.97
CA ASP A 36 18.13 0.47 -4.98
C ASP A 36 18.71 0.18 -3.59
N LYS A 37 17.97 0.49 -2.51
CA LYS A 37 18.35 0.15 -1.14
C LYS A 37 18.09 -1.33 -0.78
N TYR A 38 17.41 -2.07 -1.64
CA TYR A 38 17.07 -3.48 -1.44
C TYR A 38 17.78 -4.34 -2.48
N GLN A 39 18.29 -5.50 -2.07
CA GLN A 39 18.95 -6.46 -2.98
C GLN A 39 18.00 -6.89 -4.12
N GLU A 40 16.73 -7.12 -3.79
CA GLU A 40 15.67 -7.40 -4.75
C GLU A 40 14.33 -6.90 -4.22
N ILE A 41 13.58 -6.19 -5.07
CA ILE A 41 12.20 -5.77 -4.79
C ILE A 41 11.31 -5.94 -6.02
N THR A 42 10.18 -6.59 -5.82
CA THR A 42 9.16 -6.85 -6.83
C THR A 42 7.85 -6.19 -6.46
N PHE A 43 7.07 -5.82 -7.48
CA PHE A 43 5.73 -5.25 -7.32
C PHE A 43 4.74 -6.20 -7.98
N SER A 44 3.76 -6.68 -7.23
CA SER A 44 2.82 -7.71 -7.68
C SER A 44 1.38 -7.20 -7.59
N PHE A 45 0.62 -7.36 -8.66
CA PHE A 45 -0.81 -7.10 -8.63
C PHE A 45 -1.54 -8.26 -7.94
N ILE A 46 -2.40 -7.94 -6.98
CA ILE A 46 -3.32 -8.88 -6.36
C ILE A 46 -4.78 -8.39 -6.50
N PRO A 47 -5.77 -9.29 -6.58
CA PRO A 47 -7.17 -8.89 -6.55
C PRO A 47 -7.50 -8.12 -5.27
N LYS A 48 -8.41 -7.14 -5.35
CA LYS A 48 -8.88 -6.34 -4.21
C LYS A 48 -9.31 -7.20 -3.01
N ALA A 49 -9.94 -8.34 -3.26
CA ALA A 49 -10.33 -9.28 -2.20
C ALA A 49 -9.14 -9.79 -1.38
N LYS A 50 -7.97 -9.97 -2.00
CA LYS A 50 -6.72 -10.32 -1.30
C LYS A 50 -6.05 -9.11 -0.64
N ASN A 51 -6.35 -7.89 -1.10
CA ASN A 51 -5.85 -6.64 -0.52
C ASN A 51 -6.84 -6.00 0.49
N ILE A 52 -7.83 -6.78 0.97
CA ILE A 52 -8.94 -6.24 1.78
C ILE A 52 -8.45 -5.65 3.11
N TYR A 53 -7.36 -6.18 3.66
CA TYR A 53 -6.76 -5.71 4.90
C TYR A 53 -6.24 -4.28 4.76
N ALA A 54 -5.34 -4.04 3.80
CA ALA A 54 -4.81 -2.71 3.51
C ALA A 54 -5.92 -1.74 3.04
N HIS A 55 -6.87 -2.22 2.23
CA HIS A 55 -8.02 -1.43 1.81
C HIS A 55 -8.87 -0.94 2.99
N THR A 56 -9.09 -1.80 3.98
CA THR A 56 -9.87 -1.43 5.17
C THR A 56 -9.13 -0.40 6.01
N ILE A 57 -7.83 -0.58 6.25
CA ILE A 57 -7.01 0.41 6.98
C ILE A 57 -7.09 1.78 6.31
N ALA A 58 -6.84 1.84 5.00
CA ALA A 58 -6.89 3.10 4.26
C ALA A 58 -8.29 3.75 4.27
N THR A 59 -9.34 2.94 4.17
CA THR A 59 -10.72 3.42 4.20
C THR A 59 -11.11 4.00 5.56
N GLU A 60 -10.75 3.34 6.65
CA GLU A 60 -11.08 3.82 7.99
C GLU A 60 -10.25 5.04 8.38
N ALA A 61 -8.98 5.10 8.01
CA ALA A 61 -8.15 6.29 8.19
C ALA A 61 -8.72 7.49 7.41
N LEU A 62 -9.13 7.28 6.14
CA LEU A 62 -9.73 8.33 5.32
C LEU A 62 -11.04 8.87 5.91
N LYS A 63 -11.93 8.00 6.39
CA LYS A 63 -13.18 8.41 7.07
C LYS A 63 -12.93 9.31 8.28
N ARG A 64 -11.78 9.11 8.95
CA ARG A 64 -11.37 9.84 10.15
C ARG A 64 -10.49 11.05 9.84
N SER A 65 -10.16 11.28 8.55
CA SER A 65 -9.18 12.29 8.14
C SER A 65 -7.83 12.11 8.83
N GLU A 66 -7.46 10.86 9.10
CA GLU A 66 -6.20 10.49 9.72
C GLU A 66 -5.17 10.10 8.65
N SER A 67 -3.93 10.54 8.85
CA SER A 67 -2.78 10.13 8.05
C SER A 67 -1.65 9.73 9.00
N PHE A 68 -1.22 8.48 8.93
CA PHE A 68 -0.15 7.95 9.78
C PHE A 68 0.63 6.88 9.04
N TYR A 69 1.90 6.72 9.44
CA TYR A 69 2.69 5.56 9.07
C TYR A 69 2.35 4.40 10.00
N LEU A 70 2.36 3.17 9.47
CA LEU A 70 2.11 1.96 10.24
C LEU A 70 3.33 1.44 11.01
N GLU A 71 4.40 2.24 11.11
CA GLU A 71 5.64 1.87 11.82
C GLU A 71 5.38 1.63 13.32
N GLU A 72 4.51 2.44 13.94
CA GLU A 72 4.04 2.30 15.33
C GLU A 72 2.85 1.32 15.47
N GLY A 73 2.53 0.59 14.40
CA GLY A 73 1.38 -0.30 14.33
C GLY A 73 0.08 0.38 13.89
N ILE A 74 -1.02 -0.37 13.97
CA ILE A 74 -2.35 0.07 13.54
C ILE A 74 -3.05 0.75 14.73
N PRO A 75 -3.61 1.97 14.55
CA PRO A 75 -4.38 2.62 15.60
C PRO A 75 -5.50 1.71 16.13
N GLU A 76 -5.67 1.73 17.46
CA GLU A 76 -6.59 0.81 18.17
C GLU A 76 -8.01 0.79 17.59
N MET A 77 -8.52 1.94 17.15
CA MET A 77 -9.85 2.05 16.55
C MET A 77 -9.97 1.34 15.20
N ILE A 78 -8.91 1.37 14.40
CA ILE A 78 -8.87 0.68 13.10
C ILE A 78 -8.67 -0.82 13.33
N ARG A 79 -7.84 -1.18 14.32
CA ARG A 79 -7.64 -2.59 14.73
C ARG A 79 -8.97 -3.24 15.12
N ARG A 80 -9.79 -2.58 15.95
CA ARG A 80 -11.13 -3.08 16.32
C ARG A 80 -12.06 -3.25 15.13
N GLU A 81 -11.98 -2.35 14.15
CA GLU A 81 -12.80 -2.47 12.92
C GLU A 81 -12.36 -3.65 12.06
N LEU A 82 -11.05 -3.91 11.97
CA LEU A 82 -10.51 -5.10 11.29
C LEU A 82 -10.97 -6.39 11.98
N GLU A 83 -10.90 -6.44 13.31
CA GLU A 83 -11.36 -7.57 14.13
C GLU A 83 -12.86 -7.81 13.95
N ARG A 84 -13.69 -6.75 13.96
CA ARG A 84 -15.13 -6.85 13.69
C ARG A 84 -15.45 -7.46 12.33
N ARG A 85 -14.59 -7.21 11.33
CA ARG A 85 -14.72 -7.78 9.98
C ARG A 85 -14.08 -9.16 9.84
N GLY A 86 -13.52 -9.72 10.92
CA GLY A 86 -12.81 -11.00 10.90
C GLY A 86 -11.53 -10.97 10.06
N LEU A 87 -10.98 -9.79 9.79
CA LEU A 87 -9.80 -9.61 8.96
C LEU A 87 -8.54 -9.78 9.81
N LYS A 88 -7.71 -10.76 9.43
CA LYS A 88 -6.40 -10.99 10.03
C LYS A 88 -5.32 -10.26 9.24
N PRO A 89 -4.21 -9.87 9.88
CA PRO A 89 -3.02 -9.41 9.17
C PRO A 89 -2.60 -10.44 8.11
N PRO A 90 -2.06 -10.01 6.97
CA PRO A 90 -1.43 -10.93 6.02
C PRO A 90 -0.25 -11.65 6.69
N ASP A 91 -0.07 -12.93 6.35
CA ASP A 91 1.04 -13.79 6.81
C ASP A 91 2.41 -13.31 6.30
#